data_AF-A0A8X7TH96-F1
#
_entry.id   AF-A0A8X7TH96-F1
#
_cell.length_a   1.000
_cell.length_b   1.000
_cell.length_c   1.000
_cell.angle_alpha   90.00
_cell.angle_beta   90.00
_cell.angle_gamma   90.00
#
_symmetry.space_group_name_H-M   'P 1'
#
loop_
_entity.id
_entity.type
_entity.pdbx_description
1 polymer ?
#
loop_
_entity_poly.entity_id
_entity_poly.type
_entity_poly.pdbx_seq_one_letter_code
_entity_poly.pdbx_strand_id
1 'polypeptide(L)'
;MKSSCGTRFAFLVLFLFAVQSVCVYAGTGSFHKDVKIHWGDGRGKIHDNEGKLLSLSLDKSSGSGFQSNDEFLYGKAEVQMKLVPGNSAGTVTTFYLKSPGTTWDEIDFEFLGNISGHPYTLHTNVYTKGSGDKEQQFHLWFDPTREFHTYCITWNPERIIFTVDNVPIREFKNSESIGIPFPKIQPMRLYASLWEAEHWATRGGLEKTDWSKAPFTAFYRNYNVEGCVWANGKSSCPANSPWYSQKLDQRGMNRVTWAQRNYMVYNYCTDKKRFPKAQSVAVYAGSFHKDVQIHWGDGRGKVRDRDGKLLSLSLDKSSGSGFQSYQEYLYGKAEVQMKLVPGNSAGTVTTFYLKSPGSTWDEIDFEFLGNISGHPYTLHTNVYTRGSGDKEQQFHLWFDPTKNFHTYCITWNPQRIIFTVDGISIREFKNSESVGVPFPKSQPMRLYASLWEAEHWATRGGLEKTDWSKAPFTAFYRNYNVEGCVWANGKSSCPRNAPWFTQKVDPEGEKKMKWAQSKYMVYNYCTDKRRFPKGVPAVCT
;
A
#
# COMPACT_ATOMS: atom_id res chain seq x y z
N MET A 1 56.56 59.08 10.12
CA MET A 1 57.78 58.27 10.28
C MET A 1 57.38 56.81 10.53
N LYS A 2 57.90 55.88 9.69
CA LYS A 2 58.09 54.41 9.83
C LYS A 2 56.84 53.55 10.20
N SER A 3 56.32 52.72 9.27
CA SER A 3 56.66 51.28 9.01
C SER A 3 56.24 50.36 10.18
N SER A 4 55.46 49.28 10.04
CA SER A 4 55.69 48.11 9.18
C SER A 4 54.47 47.16 9.16
N CYS A 5 54.43 46.36 8.11
CA CYS A 5 53.56 45.23 7.76
C CYS A 5 53.50 44.09 8.82
N GLY A 6 52.40 43.32 8.81
CA GLY A 6 52.25 42.09 9.59
C GLY A 6 50.92 41.37 9.34
N THR A 7 50.82 40.64 8.24
CA THR A 7 49.71 39.75 7.87
C THR A 7 49.58 38.60 8.88
N ARG A 8 48.40 38.40 9.48
CA ARG A 8 48.02 37.12 10.11
C ARG A 8 46.58 36.75 9.76
N PHE A 9 46.47 35.55 9.19
CA PHE A 9 45.25 34.83 8.86
C PHE A 9 44.23 34.85 10.01
N ALA A 10 43.05 35.39 9.75
CA ALA A 10 41.88 35.16 10.58
C ALA A 10 41.22 33.83 10.15
N PHE A 11 41.57 32.73 10.82
CA PHE A 11 40.73 31.53 10.82
C PHE A 11 39.49 31.83 11.67
N LEU A 12 38.38 32.18 11.03
CA LEU A 12 37.08 32.24 11.67
C LEU A 12 36.61 30.79 11.90
N VAL A 13 36.88 30.23 13.08
CA VAL A 13 36.25 28.99 13.53
C VAL A 13 34.83 29.37 13.96
N LEU A 14 33.89 29.30 13.00
CA LEU A 14 32.46 29.29 13.28
C LEU A 14 32.11 27.97 13.95
N PHE A 15 32.09 27.97 15.29
CA PHE A 15 31.38 26.94 16.06
C PHE A 15 29.89 27.06 15.76
N LEU A 16 29.43 26.29 14.78
CA LEU A 16 28.02 25.94 14.63
C LEU A 16 27.64 25.07 15.84
N PHE A 17 27.22 25.72 16.92
CA PHE A 17 26.38 25.07 17.92
C PHE A 17 25.07 24.70 17.22
N ALA A 18 25.01 23.48 16.69
CA ALA A 18 23.74 22.84 16.41
C ALA A 18 23.00 22.77 17.73
N VAL A 19 22.06 23.69 17.95
CA VAL A 19 21.05 23.56 18.98
C VAL A 19 20.21 22.36 18.56
N GLN A 20 20.67 21.16 18.92
CA GLN A 20 19.80 20.01 19.02
C GLN A 20 18.73 20.43 20.02
N SER A 21 17.52 20.61 19.52
CA SER A 21 16.32 20.68 20.35
C SER A 21 16.24 19.34 21.08
N VAL A 22 16.91 19.23 22.22
CA VAL A 22 16.67 18.18 23.19
C VAL A 22 15.28 18.46 23.72
N CYS A 23 14.28 17.83 23.09
CA CYS A 23 13.00 17.64 23.75
C CYS A 23 13.30 16.87 25.03
N VAL A 24 13.30 17.58 26.15
CA VAL A 24 13.27 16.98 27.48
C VAL A 24 11.93 16.24 27.56
N TYR A 25 11.94 14.96 27.23
CA TYR A 25 10.79 14.08 27.43
C TYR A 25 10.57 13.98 28.94
N ALA A 26 9.43 14.49 29.41
CA ALA A 26 8.98 14.31 30.76
C ALA A 26 8.78 12.80 31.04
N GLY A 27 9.66 12.24 31.88
CA GLY A 27 9.54 10.92 32.52
C GLY A 27 9.52 9.71 31.58
N THR A 28 10.67 9.09 31.31
CA THR A 28 10.69 7.70 30.83
C THR A 28 10.03 6.81 31.88
N GLY A 29 9.14 5.89 31.46
CA GLY A 29 8.48 4.93 32.35
C GLY A 29 9.48 4.13 33.20
N SER A 30 9.00 3.56 34.29
CA SER A 30 9.77 2.69 35.18
C SER A 30 9.10 1.34 35.28
N PHE A 31 9.83 0.27 35.01
CA PHE A 31 9.29 -1.08 35.12
C PHE A 31 8.80 -1.41 36.54
N HIS A 32 9.36 -0.79 37.59
CA HIS A 32 8.88 -0.97 38.97
C HIS A 32 7.48 -0.39 39.18
N LYS A 33 7.14 0.67 38.45
CA LYS A 33 5.89 1.40 38.62
C LYS A 33 4.80 0.92 37.65
N ASP A 34 5.18 0.71 36.39
CA ASP A 34 4.21 0.65 35.31
C ASP A 34 3.85 -0.78 34.90
N VAL A 35 4.64 -1.78 35.31
CA VAL A 35 4.42 -3.19 34.98
C VAL A 35 4.53 -4.09 36.19
N LYS A 36 4.12 -5.34 36.02
CA LYS A 36 4.40 -6.44 36.94
C LYS A 36 4.88 -7.66 36.16
N ILE A 37 5.87 -8.37 36.69
CA ILE A 37 6.25 -9.70 36.20
C ILE A 37 5.13 -10.65 36.60
N HIS A 38 4.38 -11.15 35.62
CA HIS A 38 3.16 -11.95 35.87
C HIS A 38 3.43 -13.46 35.79
N TRP A 39 4.54 -13.86 35.17
CA TRP A 39 4.97 -15.25 35.04
C TRP A 39 6.49 -15.36 34.85
N GLY A 40 7.07 -16.47 35.30
CA GLY A 40 8.45 -16.87 34.96
C GLY A 40 9.33 -17.31 36.12
N ASP A 41 8.84 -17.25 37.37
CA ASP A 41 9.55 -17.79 38.55
C ASP A 41 11.02 -17.34 38.64
N GLY A 42 11.23 -16.02 38.74
CA GLY A 42 12.56 -15.40 38.80
C GLY A 42 13.28 -15.20 37.46
N ARG A 43 12.71 -15.64 36.34
CA ARG A 43 13.27 -15.42 34.98
C ARG A 43 12.99 -14.05 34.39
N GLY A 44 11.99 -13.34 34.91
CA GLY A 44 11.84 -11.89 34.72
C GLY A 44 12.63 -11.15 35.78
N LYS A 45 13.51 -10.23 35.39
CA LYS A 45 14.33 -9.44 36.32
C LYS A 45 14.42 -7.99 35.91
N ILE A 46 14.20 -7.10 36.87
CA ILE A 46 14.52 -5.68 36.75
C ILE A 46 15.91 -5.48 37.38
N HIS A 47 16.87 -4.97 36.62
CA HIS A 47 18.30 -5.00 36.98
C HIS A 47 18.78 -3.79 37.75
N ASP A 48 17.99 -2.73 37.80
CA ASP A 48 18.37 -1.46 38.42
C ASP A 48 17.26 -0.92 39.33
N ASN A 49 17.65 -0.05 40.26
CA ASN A 49 16.74 0.55 41.25
C ASN A 49 15.77 1.55 40.62
N GLU A 50 16.08 2.07 39.43
CA GLU A 50 15.26 3.05 38.71
C GLU A 50 14.18 2.38 37.84
N GLY A 51 14.26 1.06 37.64
CA GLY A 51 13.41 0.28 36.78
C GLY A 51 13.60 0.58 35.29
N LYS A 52 14.84 0.78 34.82
CA LYS A 52 15.14 1.15 33.43
C LYS A 52 15.49 -0.03 32.53
N LEU A 53 15.98 -1.13 33.09
CA LEU A 53 16.34 -2.34 32.36
C LEU A 53 15.63 -3.57 32.94
N LEU A 54 14.87 -4.25 32.09
CA LEU A 54 14.24 -5.53 32.40
C LEU A 54 14.78 -6.61 31.45
N SER A 55 15.06 -7.80 31.96
CA SER A 55 15.32 -8.99 31.14
C SER A 55 14.24 -10.04 31.33
N LEU A 56 13.92 -10.74 30.24
CA LEU A 56 13.16 -11.98 30.26
C LEU A 56 14.08 -13.11 29.81
N SER A 57 14.14 -14.19 30.59
CA SER A 57 14.86 -15.40 30.23
C SER A 57 13.95 -16.60 30.02
N LEU A 58 14.45 -17.56 29.24
CA LEU A 58 13.79 -18.83 28.91
C LEU A 58 14.78 -19.98 29.05
N ASP A 59 14.36 -21.03 29.73
CA ASP A 59 15.03 -22.32 29.84
C ASP A 59 14.02 -23.46 29.72
N LYS A 60 14.49 -24.72 29.86
CA LYS A 60 13.63 -25.91 29.71
C LYS A 60 12.45 -25.94 30.68
N SER A 61 12.54 -25.25 31.81
CA SER A 61 11.49 -25.28 32.82
C SER A 61 10.39 -24.28 32.54
N SER A 62 10.75 -23.07 32.09
CA SER A 62 9.78 -21.98 31.88
C SER A 62 10.39 -20.85 31.07
N GLY A 63 9.53 -20.09 30.38
CA GLY A 63 9.85 -18.74 29.92
C GLY A 63 9.56 -17.70 31.01
N SER A 64 9.38 -16.45 30.60
CA SER A 64 8.93 -15.36 31.48
C SER A 64 8.16 -14.27 30.76
N GLY A 65 7.45 -13.43 31.51
CA GLY A 65 6.77 -12.28 30.94
C GLY A 65 6.31 -11.25 31.97
N PHE A 66 6.10 -10.02 31.49
CA PHE A 66 5.51 -8.92 32.26
C PHE A 66 4.27 -8.38 31.57
N GLN A 67 3.43 -7.68 32.34
CA GLN A 67 2.26 -6.98 31.84
C GLN A 67 2.14 -5.60 32.47
N SER A 68 1.50 -4.65 31.79
CA SER A 68 1.18 -3.34 32.36
C SER A 68 0.24 -3.46 33.56
N ASN A 69 0.40 -2.53 34.51
CA ASN A 69 -0.52 -2.37 35.65
C ASN A 69 -1.86 -1.75 35.23
N ASP A 70 -1.84 -0.91 34.20
CA ASP A 70 -3.03 -0.28 33.63
C ASP A 70 -3.56 -1.01 32.39
N GLU A 71 -4.85 -0.83 32.13
CA GLU A 71 -5.51 -1.15 30.87
C GLU A 71 -5.68 0.13 30.05
N PHE A 72 -5.63 -0.01 28.73
CA PHE A 72 -5.71 1.12 27.82
C PHE A 72 -6.78 0.87 26.75
N LEU A 73 -7.56 1.90 26.43
CA LEU A 73 -8.42 1.91 25.25
C LEU A 73 -7.91 3.01 24.32
N TYR A 74 -7.07 2.64 23.36
CA TYR A 74 -6.18 3.50 22.57
C TYR A 74 -4.93 3.97 23.32
N GLY A 75 -3.83 4.14 22.58
CA GLY A 75 -2.55 4.60 23.09
C GLY A 75 -1.42 4.50 22.09
N LYS A 76 -0.30 5.15 22.42
CA LYS A 76 1.00 4.92 21.83
C LYS A 76 1.87 4.18 22.84
N ALA A 77 2.18 2.92 22.54
CA ALA A 77 3.03 2.07 23.36
C ALA A 77 4.35 1.83 22.64
N GLU A 78 5.46 2.11 23.31
CA GLU A 78 6.81 1.92 22.77
C GLU A 78 7.74 1.29 23.80
N VAL A 79 8.67 0.48 23.30
CA VAL A 79 9.72 -0.14 24.10
C VAL A 79 10.96 -0.30 23.24
N GLN A 80 12.13 -0.21 23.87
CA GLN A 80 13.37 -0.63 23.24
C GLN A 80 13.68 -2.06 23.59
N MET A 81 13.90 -2.90 22.58
CA MET A 81 14.22 -4.31 22.77
C MET A 81 15.57 -4.64 22.15
N LYS A 82 16.30 -5.54 22.81
CA LYS A 82 17.46 -6.23 22.26
C LYS A 82 17.22 -7.74 22.38
N LEU A 83 17.18 -8.42 21.25
CA LEU A 83 16.73 -9.81 21.14
C LEU A 83 17.83 -10.80 21.53
N VAL A 84 17.44 -12.08 21.64
CA VAL A 84 18.33 -13.19 22.03
C VAL A 84 19.45 -13.36 21.01
N PRO A 85 20.74 -13.25 21.40
CA PRO A 85 21.85 -13.44 20.48
C PRO A 85 22.13 -14.93 20.22
N GLY A 86 22.92 -15.21 19.18
CA GLY A 86 23.40 -16.56 18.91
C GLY A 86 22.34 -17.45 18.27
N ASN A 87 22.19 -18.68 18.76
CA ASN A 87 21.14 -19.59 18.31
C ASN A 87 19.91 -19.36 19.17
N SER A 88 18.85 -18.83 18.57
CA SER A 88 17.56 -18.56 19.20
C SER A 88 16.41 -19.30 18.51
N ALA A 89 16.73 -20.32 17.71
CA ALA A 89 15.73 -21.14 17.02
C ALA A 89 14.71 -21.70 18.01
N GLY A 90 13.43 -21.70 17.61
CA GLY A 90 12.31 -22.15 18.42
C GLY A 90 11.85 -21.17 19.51
N THR A 91 12.49 -20.01 19.68
CA THR A 91 12.07 -19.01 20.68
C THR A 91 11.23 -17.88 20.06
N VAL A 92 10.29 -17.34 20.83
CA VAL A 92 9.48 -16.17 20.48
C VAL A 92 9.60 -15.12 21.58
N THR A 93 10.13 -13.95 21.23
CA THR A 93 10.11 -12.74 22.08
C THR A 93 8.94 -11.87 21.66
N THR A 94 8.15 -11.32 22.58
CA THR A 94 6.93 -10.58 22.24
C THR A 94 6.88 -9.18 22.85
N PHE A 95 6.04 -8.34 22.25
CA PHE A 95 5.55 -7.07 22.78
C PHE A 95 4.18 -6.79 22.14
N TYR A 96 3.11 -6.85 22.92
CA TYR A 96 1.76 -6.89 22.38
C TYR A 96 0.73 -6.29 23.32
N LEU A 97 -0.46 -5.96 22.81
CA LEU A 97 -1.62 -5.58 23.62
C LEU A 97 -2.67 -6.68 23.52
N LYS A 98 -3.35 -7.00 24.62
CA LYS A 98 -4.41 -8.02 24.64
C LYS A 98 -5.51 -7.70 25.66
N SER A 99 -6.77 -7.89 25.26
CA SER A 99 -7.93 -7.81 26.16
C SER A 99 -8.20 -9.17 26.84
N PRO A 100 -8.91 -9.19 27.98
CA PRO A 100 -9.35 -10.45 28.59
C PRO A 100 -10.52 -11.09 27.82
N GLY A 101 -10.81 -12.35 28.12
CA GLY A 101 -11.98 -13.09 27.59
C GLY A 101 -11.68 -13.96 26.37
N THR A 102 -12.71 -14.63 25.87
CA THR A 102 -12.64 -15.60 24.75
C THR A 102 -12.81 -14.95 23.38
N THR A 103 -13.36 -13.74 23.31
CA THR A 103 -13.47 -12.93 22.09
C THR A 103 -12.54 -11.72 22.17
N TRP A 104 -11.30 -11.94 22.59
CA TRP A 104 -10.37 -10.86 22.88
C TRP A 104 -9.95 -10.10 21.61
N ASP A 105 -9.52 -8.87 21.82
CA ASP A 105 -8.80 -8.07 20.85
C ASP A 105 -7.31 -8.12 21.21
N GLU A 106 -6.42 -8.13 20.20
CA GLU A 106 -4.97 -8.19 20.42
C GLU A 106 -4.17 -7.61 19.24
N ILE A 107 -3.00 -7.03 19.54
CA ILE A 107 -2.13 -6.33 18.59
C ILE A 107 -0.67 -6.73 18.86
N ASP A 108 -0.03 -7.39 17.91
CA ASP A 108 1.21 -8.14 18.19
C ASP A 108 2.46 -7.61 17.48
N PHE A 109 3.54 -7.52 18.24
CA PHE A 109 4.89 -7.80 17.74
C PHE A 109 5.40 -9.12 18.35
N GLU A 110 5.83 -10.03 17.48
CA GLU A 110 6.44 -11.31 17.84
C GLU A 110 7.74 -11.46 17.05
N PHE A 111 8.83 -11.76 17.72
CA PHE A 111 10.15 -11.93 17.12
C PHE A 111 10.52 -13.40 17.16
N LEU A 112 10.52 -14.02 15.99
CA LEU A 112 10.81 -15.43 15.81
C LEU A 112 12.32 -15.59 15.67
N GLY A 113 12.92 -16.29 16.63
CA GLY A 113 14.36 -16.56 16.63
C GLY A 113 14.80 -17.51 15.53
N ASN A 114 16.11 -17.62 15.34
CA ASN A 114 16.69 -18.42 14.26
C ASN A 114 18.02 -19.07 14.68
N ILE A 115 18.51 -20.00 13.87
CA ILE A 115 19.85 -20.55 14.04
C ILE A 115 20.91 -19.46 13.87
N SER A 116 22.07 -19.64 14.49
CA SER A 116 23.14 -18.65 14.47
C SER A 116 23.52 -18.23 13.05
N GLY A 117 23.65 -16.92 12.82
CA GLY A 117 24.01 -16.35 11.52
C GLY A 117 22.85 -16.17 10.53
N HIS A 118 21.64 -16.63 10.86
CA HIS A 118 20.44 -16.42 10.05
C HIS A 118 19.55 -15.30 10.62
N PRO A 119 18.79 -14.59 9.78
CA PRO A 119 18.03 -13.42 10.22
C PRO A 119 16.85 -13.79 11.12
N TYR A 120 16.55 -12.92 12.08
CA TYR A 120 15.28 -12.92 12.80
C TYR A 120 14.11 -12.64 11.84
N THR A 121 12.93 -13.12 12.21
CA THR A 121 11.67 -12.75 11.57
C THR A 121 10.82 -11.96 12.55
N LEU A 122 10.49 -10.72 12.20
CA LEU A 122 9.50 -9.92 12.89
C LEU A 122 8.11 -10.26 12.34
N HIS A 123 7.26 -10.78 13.20
CA HIS A 123 5.89 -11.17 12.96
C HIS A 123 4.94 -10.14 13.60
N THR A 124 3.92 -9.72 12.87
CA THR A 124 2.87 -8.83 13.38
C THR A 124 1.51 -9.45 13.12
N ASN A 125 0.59 -9.30 14.06
CA ASN A 125 -0.79 -9.77 13.91
C ASN A 125 -1.79 -8.80 14.55
N VAL A 126 -3.06 -8.95 14.19
CA VAL A 126 -4.18 -8.19 14.77
C VAL A 126 -5.37 -9.12 14.95
N TYR A 127 -5.73 -9.35 16.21
CA TYR A 127 -6.90 -10.09 16.61
C TYR A 127 -8.04 -9.14 16.92
N THR A 128 -9.23 -9.50 16.44
CA THR A 128 -10.46 -8.79 16.76
C THR A 128 -11.55 -9.80 17.03
N LYS A 129 -12.23 -9.70 18.17
CA LYS A 129 -13.27 -10.64 18.60
C LYS A 129 -12.81 -12.11 18.59
N GLY A 130 -11.57 -12.37 19.00
CA GLY A 130 -10.94 -13.69 19.02
C GLY A 130 -10.47 -14.20 17.65
N SER A 131 -10.67 -13.42 16.58
CA SER A 131 -10.24 -13.79 15.22
C SER A 131 -8.97 -13.05 14.82
N GLY A 132 -7.89 -13.80 14.70
CA GLY A 132 -6.58 -13.37 14.20
C GLY A 132 -6.48 -13.54 12.69
N ASP A 133 -5.52 -14.34 12.24
CA ASP A 133 -5.27 -14.70 10.84
C ASP A 133 -4.81 -13.52 9.96
N LYS A 134 -4.17 -12.50 10.56
CA LYS A 134 -3.73 -11.28 9.87
C LYS A 134 -2.22 -11.10 9.95
N GLU A 135 -1.48 -12.18 9.77
CA GLU A 135 -0.04 -12.20 9.98
C GLU A 135 0.71 -11.48 8.84
N GLN A 136 1.67 -10.64 9.20
CA GLN A 136 2.69 -10.13 8.28
C GLN A 136 4.06 -10.37 8.90
N GLN A 137 4.99 -10.87 8.09
CA GLN A 137 6.35 -11.21 8.51
C GLN A 137 7.38 -10.38 7.75
N PHE A 138 8.40 -9.92 8.44
CA PHE A 138 9.48 -9.11 7.90
C PHE A 138 10.84 -9.58 8.41
N HIS A 139 11.87 -9.52 7.59
CA HIS A 139 13.23 -9.39 8.10
C HIS A 139 13.49 -7.95 8.53
N LEU A 140 14.51 -7.72 9.35
CA LEU A 140 14.91 -6.38 9.77
C LEU A 140 16.13 -5.92 8.96
N TRP A 141 16.25 -4.61 8.73
CA TRP A 141 17.38 -3.99 8.04
C TRP A 141 18.62 -3.80 8.95
N PHE A 142 18.64 -4.49 10.08
CA PHE A 142 19.70 -4.51 11.09
C PHE A 142 19.65 -5.85 11.85
N ASP A 143 20.72 -6.16 12.59
CA ASP A 143 20.76 -7.31 13.53
C ASP A 143 20.15 -6.88 14.88
N PRO A 144 18.93 -7.34 15.22
CA PRO A 144 18.22 -6.91 16.43
C PRO A 144 18.80 -7.50 17.74
N THR A 145 19.85 -8.31 17.64
CA THR A 145 20.53 -8.92 18.81
C THR A 145 21.72 -8.07 19.29
N ARG A 146 22.18 -7.11 18.48
CA ARG A 146 23.39 -6.32 18.76
C ARG A 146 23.09 -5.09 19.59
N GLU A 147 22.12 -4.32 19.14
CA GLU A 147 21.73 -3.04 19.73
C GLU A 147 20.26 -3.03 20.11
N PHE A 148 19.88 -2.05 20.94
CA PHE A 148 18.49 -1.81 21.26
C PHE A 148 17.81 -1.01 20.15
N HIS A 149 16.67 -1.49 19.70
CA HIS A 149 15.82 -0.83 18.70
C HIS A 149 14.44 -0.53 19.26
N THR A 150 13.82 0.56 18.81
CA THR A 150 12.51 0.99 19.28
C THR A 150 11.40 0.33 18.47
N TYR A 151 10.52 -0.38 19.16
CA TYR A 151 9.31 -0.97 18.60
C TYR A 151 8.10 -0.25 19.18
N CYS A 152 7.22 0.26 18.31
CA CYS A 152 6.11 1.11 18.73
C CYS A 152 4.81 0.72 18.02
N ILE A 153 3.75 0.59 18.82
CA ILE A 153 2.37 0.41 18.41
C ILE A 153 1.63 1.72 18.70
N THR A 154 1.16 2.40 17.66
CA THR A 154 0.22 3.52 17.80
C THR A 154 -1.18 3.02 17.46
N TRP A 155 -2.07 2.96 18.45
CA TRP A 155 -3.44 2.50 18.31
C TRP A 155 -4.39 3.64 18.67
N ASN A 156 -5.18 4.07 17.68
CA ASN A 156 -6.17 5.13 17.85
C ASN A 156 -7.52 4.73 17.22
N PRO A 157 -8.59 5.53 17.35
CA PRO A 157 -9.92 5.14 16.85
C PRO A 157 -9.99 4.84 15.35
N GLU A 158 -9.05 5.37 14.55
CA GLU A 158 -9.05 5.23 13.11
C GLU A 158 -8.10 4.14 12.59
N ARG A 159 -7.05 3.77 13.33
CA ARG A 159 -5.99 2.88 12.84
C ARG A 159 -5.04 2.36 13.92
N ILE A 160 -4.29 1.34 13.54
CA ILE A 160 -3.10 0.84 14.24
C ILE A 160 -1.91 1.03 13.30
N ILE A 161 -0.82 1.61 13.80
CA ILE A 161 0.44 1.79 13.07
C ILE A 161 1.55 1.08 13.84
N PHE A 162 2.25 0.19 13.14
CA PHE A 162 3.44 -0.51 13.66
C PHE A 162 4.68 0.18 13.12
N THR A 163 5.59 0.56 14.01
CA THR A 163 6.86 1.20 13.64
C THR A 163 8.06 0.50 14.27
N VAL A 164 9.16 0.47 13.52
CA VAL A 164 10.50 0.06 13.98
C VAL A 164 11.45 1.24 13.75
N ASP A 165 12.03 1.81 14.80
CA ASP A 165 12.87 3.02 14.75
C ASP A 165 12.23 4.19 13.96
N ASN A 166 10.94 4.42 14.19
CA ASN A 166 10.11 5.42 13.48
C ASN A 166 9.89 5.14 11.98
N VAL A 167 10.27 3.96 11.48
CA VAL A 167 9.90 3.49 10.14
C VAL A 167 8.58 2.71 10.26
N PRO A 168 7.47 3.22 9.69
CA PRO A 168 6.23 2.46 9.67
C PRO A 168 6.37 1.26 8.74
N ILE A 169 6.04 0.07 9.25
CA ILE A 169 6.11 -1.18 8.49
C ILE A 169 4.72 -1.75 8.14
N ARG A 170 3.70 -1.36 8.90
CA ARG A 170 2.32 -1.81 8.74
C ARG A 170 1.32 -0.77 9.26
N GLU A 171 0.22 -0.59 8.53
CA GLU A 171 -0.96 0.15 8.98
C GLU A 171 -2.18 -0.79 8.89
N PHE A 172 -2.96 -0.87 9.98
CA PHE A 172 -4.24 -1.57 10.01
C PHE A 172 -5.35 -0.54 10.29
N LYS A 173 -6.15 -0.21 9.28
CA LYS A 173 -7.19 0.82 9.37
C LYS A 173 -8.44 0.29 10.02
N ASN A 174 -9.12 1.12 10.80
CA ASN A 174 -10.50 0.89 11.18
C ASN A 174 -11.36 0.86 9.91
N SER A 175 -11.82 -0.34 9.58
CA SER A 175 -12.52 -0.67 8.34
C SER A 175 -13.88 -1.31 8.67
N GLU A 176 -14.48 -0.93 9.79
CA GLU A 176 -15.77 -1.48 10.21
C GLU A 176 -16.91 -1.14 9.24
N SER A 177 -16.81 0.00 8.55
CA SER A 177 -17.76 0.40 7.49
C SER A 177 -17.85 -0.62 6.35
N ILE A 178 -16.85 -1.50 6.22
CA ILE A 178 -16.74 -2.53 5.19
C ILE A 178 -16.81 -3.95 5.80
N GLY A 179 -17.20 -4.05 7.07
CA GLY A 179 -17.39 -5.33 7.77
C GLY A 179 -16.12 -5.94 8.37
N ILE A 180 -14.98 -5.26 8.34
CA ILE A 180 -13.76 -5.73 9.02
C ILE A 180 -13.75 -5.17 10.45
N PRO A 181 -13.82 -6.02 11.49
CA PRO A 181 -13.82 -5.54 12.86
C PRO A 181 -12.52 -4.80 13.22
N PHE A 182 -12.60 -3.89 14.18
CA PHE A 182 -11.48 -3.12 14.69
C PHE A 182 -11.51 -3.10 16.23
N PRO A 183 -10.36 -3.16 16.92
CA PRO A 183 -10.33 -3.14 18.37
C PRO A 183 -10.63 -1.73 18.87
N LYS A 184 -11.90 -1.45 19.18
CA LYS A 184 -12.37 -0.12 19.61
C LYS A 184 -13.14 -0.10 20.92
N ILE A 185 -13.49 -1.28 21.44
CA ILE A 185 -14.40 -1.44 22.58
C ILE A 185 -13.68 -2.06 23.78
N GLN A 186 -12.77 -3.01 23.53
CA GLN A 186 -12.13 -3.77 24.60
C GLN A 186 -10.84 -3.08 25.05
N PRO A 187 -10.75 -2.65 26.32
CA PRO A 187 -9.50 -2.18 26.88
C PRO A 187 -8.48 -3.34 26.92
N MET A 188 -7.22 -3.01 26.65
CA MET A 188 -6.14 -3.98 26.56
C MET A 188 -5.03 -3.65 27.55
N ARG A 189 -4.43 -4.69 28.13
CA ARG A 189 -3.14 -4.57 28.80
C ARG A 189 -2.03 -4.77 27.79
N LEU A 190 -0.90 -4.14 28.06
CA LEU A 190 0.33 -4.43 27.36
C LEU A 190 1.00 -5.64 28.01
N TYR A 191 1.54 -6.53 27.19
CA TYR A 191 2.30 -7.69 27.59
C TYR A 191 3.63 -7.76 26.83
N ALA A 192 4.61 -8.39 27.46
CA ALA A 192 5.81 -8.85 26.79
C ALA A 192 6.25 -10.18 27.43
N SER A 193 6.66 -11.11 26.60
CA SER A 193 7.04 -12.46 27.02
C SER A 193 8.20 -13.00 26.19
N LEU A 194 8.92 -13.96 26.75
CA LEU A 194 9.86 -14.83 26.05
C LEU A 194 9.47 -16.27 26.34
N TRP A 195 9.14 -17.03 25.30
CA TRP A 195 8.63 -18.39 25.41
C TRP A 195 9.06 -19.25 24.22
N GLU A 196 8.88 -20.57 24.36
CA GLU A 196 9.23 -21.56 23.36
C GLU A 196 8.05 -21.86 22.44
N ALA A 197 8.28 -21.89 21.13
CA ALA A 197 7.26 -22.14 20.11
C ALA A 197 7.85 -22.92 18.90
N GLU A 198 8.62 -23.96 19.17
CA GLU A 198 9.38 -24.80 18.24
C GLU A 198 8.52 -25.53 17.20
N HIS A 199 7.21 -25.58 17.40
CA HIS A 199 6.28 -26.16 16.45
C HIS A 199 5.96 -25.23 15.26
N TRP A 200 6.31 -23.93 15.32
CA TRP A 200 6.06 -23.00 14.21
C TRP A 200 7.07 -21.86 14.05
N ALA A 201 7.76 -21.43 15.10
CA ALA A 201 8.53 -20.18 15.11
C ALA A 201 9.63 -20.13 14.03
N THR A 202 10.50 -21.14 13.98
CA THR A 202 11.68 -21.12 13.10
C THR A 202 11.48 -22.04 11.91
N ARG A 203 11.53 -21.48 10.70
CA ARG A 203 11.28 -22.20 9.43
C ARG A 203 9.99 -23.01 9.44
N GLY A 204 8.92 -22.46 10.01
CA GLY A 204 7.63 -23.15 10.12
C GLY A 204 7.65 -24.35 11.07
N GLY A 205 8.56 -24.35 12.06
CA GLY A 205 8.69 -25.40 13.07
C GLY A 205 9.67 -26.52 12.72
N LEU A 206 10.43 -26.38 11.63
CA LEU A 206 11.45 -27.36 11.24
C LEU A 206 12.69 -27.32 12.16
N GLU A 207 13.07 -26.14 12.64
CA GLU A 207 14.19 -25.99 13.57
C GLU A 207 13.68 -25.95 15.00
N LYS A 208 14.26 -26.79 15.86
CA LYS A 208 13.85 -26.95 17.27
C LYS A 208 14.75 -26.15 18.21
N THR A 209 14.25 -25.91 19.42
CA THR A 209 15.02 -25.21 20.45
C THR A 209 16.19 -26.07 20.90
N ASP A 210 17.43 -25.62 20.65
CA ASP A 210 18.62 -26.23 21.23
C ASP A 210 18.79 -25.76 22.67
N TRP A 211 18.18 -26.49 23.59
CA TRP A 211 18.22 -26.18 25.01
C TRP A 211 19.62 -26.23 25.64
N SER A 212 20.64 -26.78 24.97
CA SER A 212 22.03 -26.63 25.42
C SER A 212 22.53 -25.19 25.36
N LYS A 213 21.82 -24.32 24.65
CA LYS A 213 22.08 -22.88 24.53
C LYS A 213 21.31 -22.03 25.54
N ALA A 214 20.46 -22.64 26.35
CA ALA A 214 19.75 -21.92 27.40
C ALA A 214 20.72 -21.44 28.51
N PRO A 215 20.43 -20.34 29.21
CA PRO A 215 19.22 -19.53 29.10
C PRO A 215 19.23 -18.59 27.89
N PHE A 216 18.11 -18.54 27.17
CA PHE A 216 17.87 -17.51 26.17
C PHE A 216 17.41 -16.24 26.89
N THR A 217 17.99 -15.07 26.58
CA THR A 217 17.67 -13.83 27.29
C THR A 217 17.45 -12.68 26.33
N ALA A 218 16.30 -12.01 26.47
CA ALA A 218 15.97 -10.77 25.77
C ALA A 218 15.89 -9.60 26.78
N PHE A 219 16.24 -8.41 26.33
CA PHE A 219 16.29 -7.21 27.17
C PHE A 219 15.31 -6.15 26.68
N TYR A 220 14.71 -5.44 27.63
CA TYR A 220 13.74 -4.39 27.44
C TYR A 220 14.17 -3.15 28.22
N ARG A 221 14.08 -1.98 27.61
CA ARG A 221 14.32 -0.67 28.25
C ARG A 221 13.46 0.41 27.64
N ASN A 222 13.46 1.60 28.24
CA ASN A 222 12.71 2.76 27.74
C ASN A 222 11.25 2.42 27.43
N TYR A 223 10.62 1.63 28.31
CA TYR A 223 9.20 1.35 28.24
C TYR A 223 8.42 2.64 28.48
N ASN A 224 7.49 2.94 27.57
CA ASN A 224 6.66 4.13 27.66
C ASN A 224 5.30 3.86 27.01
N VAL A 225 4.23 4.21 27.71
CA VAL A 225 2.87 4.13 27.19
C VAL A 225 2.17 5.45 27.46
N GLU A 226 1.85 6.15 26.38
CA GLU A 226 0.98 7.32 26.41
C GLU A 226 -0.39 6.88 25.89
N GLY A 227 -1.33 6.56 26.77
CA GLY A 227 -2.61 5.96 26.37
C GLY A 227 -3.79 6.43 27.20
N CYS A 228 -4.99 6.13 26.71
CA CYS A 228 -6.19 6.40 27.48
C CYS A 228 -6.40 5.29 28.51
N VAL A 229 -6.04 5.58 29.76
CA VAL A 229 -6.17 4.63 30.86
C VAL A 229 -7.64 4.29 31.07
N TRP A 230 -7.95 3.00 31.10
CA TRP A 230 -9.27 2.49 31.38
C TRP A 230 -9.38 2.08 32.84
N ALA A 231 -10.21 2.80 33.60
CA ALA A 231 -10.45 2.51 35.01
C ALA A 231 -11.91 2.76 35.37
N ASN A 232 -12.50 1.88 36.19
CA ASN A 232 -13.87 2.01 36.70
C ASN A 232 -14.92 2.26 35.60
N GLY A 233 -14.78 1.57 34.46
CA GLY A 233 -15.71 1.68 33.33
C GLY A 233 -15.61 2.98 32.52
N LYS A 234 -14.56 3.79 32.73
CA LYS A 234 -14.32 5.04 32.01
C LYS A 234 -12.92 5.07 31.43
N SER A 235 -12.80 5.63 30.24
CA SER A 235 -11.51 5.92 29.58
C SER A 235 -11.07 7.34 29.92
N SER A 236 -9.87 7.52 30.46
CA SER A 236 -9.24 8.82 30.65
C SER A 236 -8.16 9.01 29.58
N CYS A 237 -8.54 9.64 28.48
CA CYS A 237 -7.60 10.02 27.43
C CYS A 237 -6.76 11.24 27.82
N PRO A 238 -5.45 11.24 27.53
CA PRO A 238 -4.65 12.45 27.67
C PRO A 238 -5.16 13.55 26.73
N ALA A 239 -5.33 14.76 27.25
CA ALA A 239 -5.83 15.88 26.48
C ALA A 239 -4.80 16.29 25.40
N ASN A 240 -5.25 16.43 24.15
CA ASN A 240 -4.47 16.94 23.01
C ASN A 240 -3.22 16.12 22.60
N SER A 241 -3.21 14.81 22.83
CA SER A 241 -2.10 13.95 22.40
C SER A 241 -2.00 13.81 20.87
N PRO A 242 -0.83 14.07 20.24
CA PRO A 242 -0.64 13.96 18.79
C PRO A 242 -0.92 12.56 18.22
N TRP A 243 -0.67 11.51 19.01
CA TRP A 243 -0.87 10.12 18.57
C TRP A 243 -2.35 9.76 18.36
N TYR A 244 -3.27 10.42 19.07
CA TYR A 244 -4.71 10.08 19.07
C TYR A 244 -5.38 10.31 17.70
N SER A 245 -4.83 11.22 16.90
CA SER A 245 -5.28 11.50 15.52
C SER A 245 -4.20 11.22 14.48
N GLN A 246 -3.13 10.53 14.89
CA GLN A 246 -2.00 10.27 14.02
C GLN A 246 -2.42 9.42 12.82
N LYS A 247 -1.99 9.89 11.64
CA LYS A 247 -2.15 9.23 10.35
C LYS A 247 -0.82 9.26 9.60
N LEU A 248 -0.57 8.23 8.79
CA LEU A 248 0.56 8.25 7.87
C LEU A 248 0.25 9.22 6.71
N ASP A 249 1.15 10.17 6.49
CA ASP A 249 1.16 10.96 5.26
C ASP A 249 1.70 10.12 4.09
N GLN A 250 1.79 10.70 2.90
CA GLN A 250 2.31 10.00 1.73
C GLN A 250 3.76 9.49 1.96
N ARG A 251 4.58 10.22 2.73
CA ARG A 251 5.96 9.78 3.04
C ARG A 251 5.94 8.58 3.98
N GLY A 252 5.07 8.58 4.99
CA GLY A 252 4.82 7.43 5.85
C GLY A 252 4.37 6.20 5.05
N MET A 253 3.41 6.37 4.14
CA MET A 253 2.94 5.28 3.28
C MET A 253 4.03 4.78 2.30
N ASN A 254 4.89 5.66 1.80
CA ASN A 254 6.04 5.26 0.99
C ASN A 254 7.04 4.43 1.81
N ARG A 255 7.23 4.75 3.11
CA ARG A 255 8.08 3.95 4.02
C ARG A 255 7.48 2.59 4.32
N VAL A 256 6.17 2.48 4.53
CA VAL A 256 5.46 1.19 4.61
C VAL A 256 5.70 0.38 3.35
N THR A 257 5.51 1.00 2.18
CA THR A 257 5.73 0.36 0.88
C THR A 257 7.18 -0.10 0.71
N TRP A 258 8.15 0.71 1.15
CA TRP A 258 9.57 0.34 1.13
C TRP A 258 9.84 -0.87 2.04
N ALA A 259 9.33 -0.87 3.28
CA ALA A 259 9.51 -1.98 4.21
C ALA A 259 8.90 -3.26 3.63
N GLN A 260 7.69 -3.16 3.07
CA GLN A 260 7.00 -4.28 2.44
C GLN A 260 7.73 -4.82 1.21
N ARG A 261 8.25 -3.94 0.35
CA ARG A 261 8.96 -4.37 -0.87
C ARG A 261 10.31 -5.01 -0.61
N ASN A 262 11.04 -4.54 0.40
CA ASN A 262 12.43 -4.94 0.60
C ASN A 262 12.60 -6.01 1.67
N TYR A 263 11.68 -6.10 2.64
CA TYR A 263 11.88 -6.92 3.83
C TYR A 263 10.73 -7.85 4.17
N MET A 264 9.58 -7.76 3.50
CA MET A 264 8.43 -8.64 3.80
C MET A 264 8.67 -10.06 3.29
N VAL A 265 8.47 -11.02 4.17
CA VAL A 265 8.65 -12.46 3.92
C VAL A 265 7.30 -13.15 3.71
N TYR A 266 6.28 -12.73 4.45
CA TYR A 266 4.92 -13.26 4.36
C TYR A 266 3.90 -12.15 4.56
N ASN A 267 2.79 -12.26 3.85
CA ASN A 267 1.67 -11.35 3.98
C ASN A 267 0.35 -12.10 3.78
N TYR A 268 -0.46 -12.20 4.84
CA TYR A 268 -1.76 -12.86 4.81
C TYR A 268 -2.67 -12.31 3.70
N CYS A 269 -2.61 -11.00 3.39
CA CYS A 269 -3.42 -10.39 2.34
C CYS A 269 -3.17 -10.99 0.95
N THR A 270 -2.00 -11.61 0.75
CA THR A 270 -1.60 -12.23 -0.52
C THR A 270 -1.54 -13.76 -0.45
N ASP A 271 -1.76 -14.36 0.73
CA ASP A 271 -1.79 -15.82 0.91
C ASP A 271 -3.14 -16.38 0.43
N LYS A 272 -3.18 -16.71 -0.86
CA LYS A 272 -4.34 -17.33 -1.50
C LYS A 272 -4.57 -18.79 -1.07
N LYS A 273 -3.60 -19.45 -0.45
CA LYS A 273 -3.77 -20.82 0.02
C LYS A 273 -4.58 -20.82 1.30
N ARG A 274 -4.24 -19.93 2.25
CA ARG A 274 -4.95 -19.77 3.52
C ARG A 274 -6.23 -18.97 3.39
N PHE A 275 -6.23 -17.93 2.56
CA PHE A 275 -7.41 -17.14 2.23
C PHE A 275 -7.71 -17.25 0.74
N PRO A 276 -8.25 -18.40 0.28
CA PRO A 276 -8.63 -18.59 -1.12
C PRO A 276 -9.72 -17.60 -1.57
N LYS A 277 -10.48 -17.08 -0.59
CA LYS A 277 -11.47 -16.00 -0.76
C LYS A 277 -10.96 -14.61 -0.36
N ALA A 278 -9.66 -14.48 0.00
CA ALA A 278 -9.00 -13.31 0.59
C ALA A 278 -9.98 -12.33 1.26
N GLN A 279 -10.07 -12.34 2.60
CA GLN A 279 -10.55 -11.17 3.33
C GLN A 279 -9.58 -10.02 3.03
N SER A 280 -9.80 -9.39 1.88
CA SER A 280 -9.13 -8.20 1.44
C SER A 280 -9.37 -7.17 2.54
N VAL A 281 -8.31 -6.63 3.13
CA VAL A 281 -8.34 -5.23 3.54
C VAL A 281 -8.72 -4.49 2.27
N ALA A 282 -10.01 -4.17 2.16
CA ALA A 282 -10.56 -3.70 0.92
C ALA A 282 -10.03 -2.28 0.70
N VAL A 283 -8.99 -2.17 -0.11
CA VAL A 283 -9.23 -1.37 -1.31
C VAL A 283 -10.41 -2.08 -1.95
N TYR A 284 -11.60 -1.46 -1.93
CA TYR A 284 -12.82 -2.01 -2.51
C TYR A 284 -12.55 -2.39 -3.98
N ALA A 285 -11.98 -3.55 -4.23
CA ALA A 285 -12.06 -4.19 -5.51
C ALA A 285 -13.52 -4.64 -5.60
N GLY A 286 -14.26 -4.05 -6.53
CA GLY A 286 -15.52 -4.58 -7.02
C GLY A 286 -15.43 -6.07 -7.35
N SER A 287 -16.59 -6.70 -7.49
CA SER A 287 -16.72 -8.05 -8.03
C SER A 287 -17.19 -7.93 -9.47
N PHE A 288 -16.47 -8.53 -10.41
CA PHE A 288 -16.87 -8.57 -11.81
C PHE A 288 -18.26 -9.23 -12.01
N HIS A 289 -18.72 -10.07 -11.07
CA HIS A 289 -20.09 -10.61 -11.12
C HIS A 289 -21.17 -9.57 -10.80
N LYS A 290 -20.82 -8.53 -10.03
CA LYS A 290 -21.77 -7.52 -9.54
C LYS A 290 -21.69 -6.21 -10.31
N ASP A 291 -20.50 -5.84 -10.74
CA ASP A 291 -20.24 -4.46 -11.17
C ASP A 291 -20.13 -4.33 -12.68
N VAL A 292 -19.90 -5.43 -13.40
CA VAL A 292 -19.77 -5.44 -14.86
C VAL A 292 -20.58 -6.55 -15.50
N GLN A 293 -20.89 -6.37 -16.77
CA GLN A 293 -21.42 -7.40 -17.65
C GLN A 293 -20.44 -7.64 -18.80
N ILE A 294 -20.28 -8.90 -19.20
CA ILE A 294 -19.63 -9.21 -20.49
C ILE A 294 -20.53 -8.66 -21.58
N HIS A 295 -20.03 -7.67 -22.32
CA HIS A 295 -20.79 -6.94 -23.33
C HIS A 295 -20.79 -7.69 -24.68
N TRP A 296 -19.67 -8.33 -25.01
CA TRP A 296 -19.52 -9.13 -26.23
C TRP A 296 -18.36 -10.14 -26.09
N GLY A 297 -18.32 -11.13 -27.00
CA GLY A 297 -17.19 -12.05 -27.16
C GLY A 297 -17.54 -13.54 -27.16
N ASP A 298 -18.81 -13.90 -27.00
CA ASP A 298 -19.30 -15.29 -27.16
C ASP A 298 -18.46 -16.30 -26.34
N GLY A 299 -18.42 -16.09 -25.02
CA GLY A 299 -17.64 -16.91 -24.09
C GLY A 299 -16.15 -16.56 -24.00
N ARG A 300 -15.62 -15.62 -24.79
CA ARG A 300 -14.20 -15.19 -24.69
C ARG A 300 -13.90 -14.26 -23.51
N GLY A 301 -14.93 -13.58 -23.00
CA GLY A 301 -14.89 -12.88 -21.72
C GLY A 301 -15.33 -13.82 -20.60
N LYS A 302 -14.44 -14.11 -19.64
CA LYS A 302 -14.74 -15.05 -18.55
C LYS A 302 -14.30 -14.49 -17.21
N VAL A 303 -15.21 -14.49 -16.24
CA VAL A 303 -14.85 -14.37 -14.83
C VAL A 303 -14.29 -15.73 -14.39
N ARG A 304 -13.02 -15.75 -13.99
CA ARG A 304 -12.21 -16.98 -13.82
C ARG A 304 -12.27 -17.58 -12.42
N ASP A 305 -12.78 -16.84 -11.46
CA ASP A 305 -12.97 -17.30 -10.08
C ASP A 305 -14.42 -17.12 -9.62
N ARG A 306 -14.78 -17.84 -8.54
CA ARG A 306 -16.14 -17.82 -8.00
C ARG A 306 -16.50 -16.49 -7.35
N ASP A 307 -15.50 -15.75 -6.87
CA ASP A 307 -15.68 -14.51 -6.09
C ASP A 307 -15.76 -13.25 -6.98
N GLY A 308 -15.52 -13.41 -8.28
CA GLY A 308 -15.55 -12.36 -9.29
C GLY A 308 -14.35 -11.42 -9.21
N LYS A 309 -13.17 -11.90 -8.83
CA LYS A 309 -11.97 -11.07 -8.62
C LYS A 309 -11.00 -11.07 -9.80
N LEU A 310 -11.08 -12.06 -10.68
CA LEU A 310 -10.27 -12.19 -11.87
C LEU A 310 -11.17 -12.37 -13.09
N LEU A 311 -11.01 -11.50 -14.06
CA LEU A 311 -11.64 -11.60 -15.37
C LEU A 311 -10.55 -11.76 -16.44
N SER A 312 -10.78 -12.62 -17.42
CA SER A 312 -9.95 -12.68 -18.63
C SER A 312 -10.76 -12.25 -19.85
N LEU A 313 -10.13 -11.49 -20.73
CA LEU A 313 -10.60 -11.29 -22.10
C LEU A 313 -9.68 -12.05 -23.03
N SER A 314 -10.26 -12.75 -24.00
CA SER A 314 -9.51 -13.46 -25.03
C SER A 314 -9.90 -13.00 -26.43
N LEU A 315 -8.98 -13.18 -27.37
CA LEU A 315 -9.11 -12.83 -28.77
C LEU A 315 -8.57 -13.98 -29.62
N ASP A 316 -9.37 -14.38 -30.59
CA ASP A 316 -9.00 -15.30 -31.67
C ASP A 316 -9.54 -14.77 -33.00
N LYS A 317 -9.30 -15.53 -34.08
CA LYS A 317 -9.65 -15.09 -35.44
C LYS A 317 -11.15 -14.84 -35.64
N SER A 318 -12.00 -15.42 -34.80
CA SER A 318 -13.46 -15.25 -34.91
C SER A 318 -13.94 -13.99 -34.21
N SER A 319 -13.40 -13.67 -33.03
CA SER A 319 -13.83 -12.51 -32.26
C SER A 319 -12.85 -12.15 -31.14
N GLY A 320 -12.90 -10.89 -30.71
CA GLY A 320 -12.36 -10.48 -29.42
C GLY A 320 -13.36 -10.65 -28.28
N SER A 321 -13.21 -9.87 -27.22
CA SER A 321 -14.19 -9.79 -26.14
C SER A 321 -14.11 -8.48 -25.38
N GLY A 322 -15.17 -8.16 -24.64
CA GLY A 322 -15.17 -7.00 -23.76
C GLY A 322 -16.24 -7.04 -22.69
N PHE A 323 -16.03 -6.25 -21.64
CA PHE A 323 -17.01 -6.02 -20.58
C PHE A 323 -17.29 -4.53 -20.42
N GLN A 324 -18.43 -4.21 -19.83
CA GLN A 324 -18.79 -2.85 -19.45
C GLN A 324 -19.37 -2.80 -18.04
N SER A 325 -19.27 -1.66 -17.37
CA SER A 325 -19.94 -1.43 -16.09
C SER A 325 -21.47 -1.46 -16.24
N TYR A 326 -22.16 -1.92 -15.20
CA TYR A 326 -23.62 -1.79 -15.13
C TYR A 326 -24.04 -0.32 -14.96
N GLN A 327 -23.29 0.42 -14.13
CA GLN A 327 -23.56 1.81 -13.82
C GLN A 327 -22.91 2.76 -14.81
N GLU A 328 -23.53 3.92 -14.97
CA GLU A 328 -22.96 5.09 -15.61
C GLU A 328 -22.47 6.07 -14.53
N TYR A 329 -21.40 6.79 -14.87
CA TYR A 329 -20.77 7.73 -13.96
C TYR A 329 -20.64 9.10 -14.61
N LEU A 330 -20.88 10.15 -13.85
CA LEU A 330 -20.53 11.52 -14.23
C LEU A 330 -19.50 12.05 -13.23
N TYR A 331 -18.23 11.93 -13.59
CA TYR A 331 -17.06 12.02 -12.71
C TYR A 331 -16.84 10.77 -11.83
N GLY A 332 -15.58 10.47 -11.55
CA GLY A 332 -15.16 9.36 -10.71
C GLY A 332 -13.67 9.09 -10.75
N LYS A 333 -13.23 8.22 -9.85
CA LYS A 333 -11.93 7.56 -9.89
C LYS A 333 -12.13 6.09 -10.26
N ALA A 334 -11.71 5.72 -11.45
CA ALA A 334 -11.74 4.36 -11.96
C ALA A 334 -10.33 3.75 -11.91
N GLU A 335 -10.21 2.56 -11.35
CA GLU A 335 -8.96 1.84 -11.19
C GLU A 335 -9.14 0.36 -11.56
N VAL A 336 -8.17 -0.20 -12.27
CA VAL A 336 -8.10 -1.64 -12.55
C VAL A 336 -6.66 -2.10 -12.57
N GLN A 337 -6.43 -3.33 -12.12
CA GLN A 337 -5.14 -4.00 -12.33
C GLN A 337 -5.20 -4.87 -13.59
N MET A 338 -4.29 -4.63 -14.51
CA MET A 338 -4.21 -5.37 -15.77
C MET A 338 -2.87 -6.11 -15.89
N LYS A 339 -2.92 -7.29 -16.48
CA LYS A 339 -1.76 -8.03 -16.98
C LYS A 339 -2.00 -8.34 -18.45
N LEU A 340 -1.13 -7.82 -19.31
CA LEU A 340 -1.33 -7.81 -20.76
C LEU A 340 -0.96 -9.16 -21.41
N VAL A 341 -1.26 -9.28 -22.71
CA VAL A 341 -1.01 -10.50 -23.50
C VAL A 341 0.50 -10.77 -23.57
N PRO A 342 0.98 -11.94 -23.11
CA PRO A 342 2.39 -12.29 -23.20
C PRO A 342 2.79 -12.76 -24.61
N GLY A 343 4.09 -12.79 -24.89
CA GLY A 343 4.62 -13.35 -26.13
C GLY A 343 4.45 -12.39 -27.32
N ASN A 344 4.03 -12.93 -28.48
CA ASN A 344 3.73 -12.11 -29.65
C ASN A 344 2.27 -11.65 -29.54
N SER A 345 2.09 -10.34 -29.41
CA SER A 345 0.78 -9.68 -29.32
C SER A 345 0.61 -8.61 -30.39
N ALA A 346 1.44 -8.63 -31.45
CA ALA A 346 1.36 -7.70 -32.57
C ALA A 346 -0.05 -7.69 -33.16
N GLY A 347 -0.54 -6.50 -33.51
CA GLY A 347 -1.88 -6.26 -34.05
C GLY A 347 -3.01 -6.31 -33.02
N THR A 348 -2.75 -6.62 -31.74
CA THR A 348 -3.80 -6.64 -30.70
C THR A 348 -3.84 -5.34 -29.89
N VAL A 349 -5.05 -4.95 -29.45
CA VAL A 349 -5.28 -3.81 -28.54
C VAL A 349 -6.06 -4.29 -27.33
N THR A 350 -5.46 -4.14 -26.15
CA THR A 350 -6.14 -4.31 -24.85
C THR A 350 -6.56 -2.93 -24.34
N THR A 351 -7.78 -2.75 -23.83
CA THR A 351 -8.27 -1.43 -23.44
C THR A 351 -8.80 -1.37 -22.00
N PHE A 352 -8.87 -0.15 -21.48
CA PHE A 352 -9.58 0.27 -20.27
C PHE A 352 -9.98 1.73 -20.43
N TYR A 353 -11.27 2.01 -20.59
CA TYR A 353 -11.73 3.34 -21.01
C TYR A 353 -13.11 3.69 -20.46
N LEU A 354 -13.47 4.97 -20.50
CA LEU A 354 -14.84 5.43 -20.24
C LEU A 354 -15.42 6.00 -21.53
N LYS A 355 -16.70 5.72 -21.81
CA LYS A 355 -17.38 6.21 -23.01
C LYS A 355 -18.86 6.50 -22.77
N SER A 356 -19.36 7.63 -23.30
CA SER A 356 -20.79 7.95 -23.32
C SER A 356 -21.47 7.38 -24.57
N PRO A 357 -22.80 7.18 -24.55
CA PRO A 357 -23.55 6.80 -25.74
C PRO A 357 -23.71 7.97 -26.73
N GLY A 358 -24.11 7.66 -27.97
CA GLY A 358 -24.44 8.66 -28.99
C GLY A 358 -23.32 8.94 -30.01
N SER A 359 -23.61 9.80 -30.98
CA SER A 359 -22.71 10.17 -32.10
C SER A 359 -21.73 11.30 -31.76
N THR A 360 -22.00 12.05 -30.70
CA THR A 360 -21.14 13.12 -30.16
C THR A 360 -20.61 12.72 -28.79
N TRP A 361 -20.15 11.49 -28.65
CA TRP A 361 -19.77 10.93 -27.35
C TRP A 361 -18.54 11.61 -26.75
N ASP A 362 -18.43 11.49 -25.43
CA ASP A 362 -17.22 11.77 -24.67
C ASP A 362 -16.54 10.43 -24.35
N GLU A 363 -15.21 10.39 -24.35
CA GLU A 363 -14.45 9.17 -24.06
C GLU A 363 -13.03 9.46 -23.51
N ILE A 364 -12.54 8.57 -22.64
CA ILE A 364 -11.27 8.69 -21.93
C ILE A 364 -10.55 7.34 -21.95
N ASP A 365 -9.39 7.27 -22.61
CA ASP A 365 -8.82 5.99 -23.03
C ASP A 365 -7.48 5.63 -22.37
N PHE A 366 -7.38 4.38 -21.93
CA PHE A 366 -6.13 3.62 -21.99
C PHE A 366 -6.28 2.51 -23.04
N GLU A 367 -5.34 2.48 -23.98
CA GLU A 367 -5.20 1.44 -25.00
C GLU A 367 -3.77 0.91 -24.97
N PHE A 368 -3.60 -0.41 -24.93
CA PHE A 368 -2.30 -1.07 -24.90
C PHE A 368 -2.09 -1.79 -26.21
N LEU A 369 -1.20 -1.23 -27.03
CA LEU A 369 -0.87 -1.72 -28.35
C LEU A 369 0.20 -2.80 -28.20
N GLY A 370 -0.14 -4.04 -28.59
CA GLY A 370 0.75 -5.17 -28.53
C GLY A 370 1.90 -5.10 -29.53
N ASN A 371 2.85 -6.02 -29.40
CA ASN A 371 4.07 -6.02 -30.20
C ASN A 371 4.57 -7.44 -30.47
N ILE A 372 5.52 -7.57 -31.40
CA ILE A 372 6.24 -8.83 -31.62
C ILE A 372 7.02 -9.22 -30.35
N SER A 373 7.27 -10.52 -30.17
CA SER A 373 7.94 -11.03 -28.95
C SER A 373 9.28 -10.34 -28.70
N GLY A 374 9.49 -9.90 -27.46
CA GLY A 374 10.73 -9.23 -27.04
C GLY A 374 10.75 -7.72 -27.27
N HIS A 375 9.76 -7.15 -27.96
CA HIS A 375 9.62 -5.71 -28.16
C HIS A 375 8.60 -5.09 -27.20
N PRO A 376 8.76 -3.80 -26.83
CA PRO A 376 7.94 -3.19 -25.79
C PRO A 376 6.50 -2.96 -26.27
N TYR A 377 5.56 -3.07 -25.34
CA TYR A 377 4.21 -2.54 -25.50
C TYR A 377 4.23 -1.01 -25.65
N THR A 378 3.23 -0.48 -26.35
CA THR A 378 2.94 0.95 -26.36
C THR A 378 1.64 1.20 -25.61
N LEU A 379 1.71 1.98 -24.53
CA LEU A 379 0.54 2.52 -23.85
C LEU A 379 0.11 3.81 -24.56
N HIS A 380 -1.12 3.81 -25.04
CA HIS A 380 -1.76 4.90 -25.74
C HIS A 380 -2.89 5.47 -24.88
N THR A 381 -2.96 6.80 -24.77
CA THR A 381 -4.06 7.50 -24.09
C THR A 381 -4.70 8.50 -25.05
N ASN A 382 -6.01 8.67 -24.94
CA ASN A 382 -6.76 9.65 -25.73
C ASN A 382 -7.92 10.25 -24.91
N VAL A 383 -8.43 11.39 -25.37
CA VAL A 383 -9.59 12.07 -24.79
C VAL A 383 -10.47 12.61 -25.91
N TYR A 384 -11.65 12.03 -26.04
CA TYR A 384 -12.70 12.48 -26.94
C TYR A 384 -13.67 13.40 -26.21
N THR A 385 -13.99 14.52 -26.86
CA THR A 385 -15.05 15.40 -26.40
C THR A 385 -15.96 15.76 -27.55
N ARG A 386 -17.27 15.51 -27.39
CA ARG A 386 -18.29 15.72 -28.43
C ARG A 386 -17.97 15.02 -29.77
N GLY A 387 -17.45 13.80 -29.71
CA GLY A 387 -17.01 13.01 -30.86
C GLY A 387 -15.66 13.42 -31.45
N SER A 388 -15.02 14.47 -30.94
CA SER A 388 -13.70 14.91 -31.41
C SER A 388 -12.59 14.38 -30.52
N GLY A 389 -11.79 13.47 -31.08
CA GLY A 389 -10.58 12.91 -30.48
C GLY A 389 -9.34 13.69 -30.86
N ASP A 390 -8.37 13.01 -31.48
CA ASP A 390 -7.08 13.55 -31.96
C ASP A 390 -6.14 14.08 -30.86
N LYS A 391 -6.22 13.52 -29.64
CA LYS A 391 -5.43 13.94 -28.48
C LYS A 391 -4.56 12.80 -27.96
N GLU A 392 -3.94 12.05 -28.87
CA GLU A 392 -3.17 10.86 -28.60
C GLU A 392 -1.84 11.20 -27.90
N GLN A 393 -1.54 10.48 -26.82
CA GLN A 393 -0.20 10.42 -26.23
C GLN A 393 0.19 8.97 -26.05
N GLN A 394 1.41 8.63 -26.46
CA GLN A 394 1.91 7.26 -26.40
C GLN A 394 3.17 7.17 -25.56
N PHE A 395 3.31 6.07 -24.82
CA PHE A 395 4.41 5.80 -23.91
C PHE A 395 4.86 4.34 -24.02
N HIS A 396 6.15 4.08 -23.88
CA HIS A 396 6.60 2.78 -23.37
C HIS A 396 6.44 2.73 -21.85
N LEU A 397 6.40 1.53 -21.28
CA LEU A 397 6.33 1.35 -19.83
C LEU A 397 7.72 1.07 -19.26
N TRP A 398 7.97 1.53 -18.02
CA TRP A 398 9.22 1.28 -17.28
C TRP A 398 9.29 -0.12 -16.66
N PHE A 399 8.45 -1.04 -17.13
CA PHE A 399 8.35 -2.44 -16.74
C PHE A 399 7.72 -3.25 -17.88
N ASP A 400 7.83 -4.58 -17.82
CA ASP A 400 7.13 -5.48 -18.73
C ASP A 400 5.68 -5.74 -18.23
N PRO A 401 4.66 -5.16 -18.90
CA PRO A 401 3.26 -5.24 -18.44
C PRO A 401 2.63 -6.63 -18.64
N THR A 402 3.36 -7.59 -19.22
CA THR A 402 2.90 -8.97 -19.44
C THR A 402 3.27 -9.90 -18.27
N LYS A 403 4.27 -9.52 -17.46
CA LYS A 403 4.79 -10.37 -16.37
C LYS A 403 3.98 -10.29 -15.09
N ASN A 404 3.55 -9.08 -14.73
CA ASN A 404 2.85 -8.81 -13.48
C ASN A 404 1.60 -7.95 -13.72
N PHE A 405 0.74 -7.91 -12.71
CA PHE A 405 -0.39 -6.98 -12.70
C PHE A 405 0.09 -5.59 -12.28
N HIS A 406 -0.29 -4.59 -13.05
CA HIS A 406 -0.03 -3.17 -12.75
C HIS A 406 -1.35 -2.41 -12.67
N THR A 407 -1.38 -1.37 -11.84
CA THR A 407 -2.58 -0.57 -11.60
C THR A 407 -2.65 0.58 -12.61
N TYR A 408 -3.77 0.66 -13.34
CA TYR A 408 -4.08 1.75 -14.27
C TYR A 408 -5.30 2.49 -13.74
N CYS A 409 -5.18 3.81 -13.59
CA CYS A 409 -6.23 4.61 -12.97
C CYS A 409 -6.49 5.91 -13.74
N ILE A 410 -7.79 6.19 -13.92
CA ILE A 410 -8.35 7.43 -14.45
C ILE A 410 -9.05 8.15 -13.30
N THR A 411 -8.55 9.31 -12.89
CA THR A 411 -9.28 10.25 -12.05
C THR A 411 -9.92 11.31 -12.93
N TRP A 412 -11.25 11.32 -13.04
CA TRP A 412 -12.04 12.28 -13.79
C TRP A 412 -12.89 13.12 -12.84
N ASN A 413 -12.63 14.42 -12.77
CA ASN A 413 -13.39 15.35 -11.94
C ASN A 413 -13.73 16.63 -12.73
N PRO A 414 -14.54 17.56 -12.18
CA PRO A 414 -14.98 18.75 -12.92
C PRO A 414 -13.85 19.65 -13.45
N GLN A 415 -12.64 19.54 -12.89
CA GLN A 415 -11.51 20.39 -13.24
C GLN A 415 -10.49 19.72 -14.17
N ARG A 416 -10.43 18.38 -14.21
CA ARG A 416 -9.37 17.66 -14.93
C ARG A 416 -9.62 16.15 -15.04
N ILE A 417 -8.87 15.53 -15.93
CA ILE A 417 -8.65 14.09 -16.02
C ILE A 417 -7.17 13.82 -15.75
N ILE A 418 -6.87 12.86 -14.87
CA ILE A 418 -5.50 12.44 -14.53
C ILE A 418 -5.37 10.95 -14.84
N PHE A 419 -4.36 10.60 -15.63
CA PHE A 419 -3.99 9.23 -15.94
C PHE A 419 -2.79 8.84 -15.09
N THR A 420 -2.89 7.72 -14.38
CA THR A 420 -1.79 7.18 -13.57
C THR A 420 -1.53 5.71 -13.85
N VAL A 421 -0.25 5.33 -13.75
CA VAL A 421 0.23 3.94 -13.81
C VAL A 421 1.00 3.66 -12.51
N ASP A 422 0.54 2.71 -11.70
CA ASP A 422 1.07 2.42 -10.35
C ASP A 422 1.20 3.68 -9.46
N GLY A 423 0.27 4.62 -9.60
CA GLY A 423 0.26 5.89 -8.88
C GLY A 423 1.24 6.96 -9.42
N ILE A 424 1.92 6.70 -10.52
CA ILE A 424 2.74 7.68 -11.26
C ILE A 424 1.84 8.35 -12.29
N SER A 425 1.59 9.66 -12.14
CA SER A 425 0.91 10.47 -13.16
C SER A 425 1.70 10.46 -14.46
N ILE A 426 1.06 10.15 -15.59
CA ILE A 426 1.68 10.19 -16.92
C ILE A 426 1.08 11.29 -17.81
N ARG A 427 -0.17 11.68 -17.55
CA ARG A 427 -0.91 12.66 -18.32
C ARG A 427 -1.95 13.37 -17.44
N GLU A 428 -2.09 14.67 -17.65
CA GLU A 428 -3.18 15.49 -17.13
C GLU A 428 -3.88 16.19 -18.29
N PHE A 429 -5.22 16.12 -18.34
CA PHE A 429 -6.05 16.87 -19.28
C PHE A 429 -6.95 17.80 -18.48
N LYS A 430 -6.67 19.11 -18.52
CA LYS A 430 -7.39 20.11 -17.73
C LYS A 430 -8.71 20.48 -18.40
N ASN A 431 -9.69 20.86 -17.59
CA ASN A 431 -10.87 21.54 -18.10
C ASN A 431 -10.46 22.96 -18.55
N SER A 432 -10.35 23.13 -19.87
CA SER A 432 -9.90 24.36 -20.54
C SER A 432 -11.03 24.98 -21.37
N GLU A 433 -12.27 24.86 -20.92
CA GLU A 433 -13.43 25.45 -21.62
C GLU A 433 -13.34 26.98 -21.73
N SER A 434 -12.65 27.65 -20.79
CA SER A 434 -12.41 29.09 -20.85
C SER A 434 -11.60 29.54 -22.07
N VAL A 435 -10.85 28.63 -22.70
CA VAL A 435 -10.11 28.87 -23.95
C VAL A 435 -10.70 28.07 -25.12
N GLY A 436 -11.97 27.69 -25.03
CA GLY A 436 -12.73 27.07 -26.12
C GLY A 436 -12.49 25.57 -26.32
N VAL A 437 -11.77 24.89 -25.43
CA VAL A 437 -11.56 23.44 -25.52
C VAL A 437 -12.65 22.70 -24.74
N PRO A 438 -13.51 21.89 -25.38
CA PRO A 438 -14.55 21.15 -24.69
C PRO A 438 -13.99 20.13 -23.69
N PHE A 439 -14.70 19.90 -22.59
CA PHE A 439 -14.37 18.95 -21.53
C PHE A 439 -15.56 18.01 -21.26
N PRO A 440 -15.34 16.71 -20.93
CA PRO A 440 -16.43 15.79 -20.68
C PRO A 440 -17.04 16.08 -19.30
N LYS A 441 -18.08 16.92 -19.27
CA LYS A 441 -18.72 17.39 -18.03
C LYS A 441 -20.21 17.10 -17.92
N SER A 442 -20.83 16.68 -19.01
CA SER A 442 -22.30 16.60 -19.14
C SER A 442 -22.80 15.25 -19.64
N GLN A 443 -21.93 14.39 -20.16
CA GLN A 443 -22.31 13.07 -20.66
C GLN A 443 -21.85 12.00 -19.66
N PRO A 444 -22.79 11.30 -18.99
CA PRO A 444 -22.45 10.15 -18.18
C PRO A 444 -21.80 9.06 -19.03
N MET A 445 -20.78 8.40 -18.48
CA MET A 445 -20.01 7.39 -19.18
C MET A 445 -20.08 6.06 -18.46
N ARG A 446 -20.14 4.97 -19.23
CA ARG A 446 -19.82 3.64 -18.71
C ARG A 446 -18.33 3.41 -18.82
N LEU A 447 -17.84 2.54 -17.95
CA LEU A 447 -16.49 2.02 -18.06
C LEU A 447 -16.53 0.76 -18.93
N TYR A 448 -15.57 0.66 -19.83
CA TYR A 448 -15.40 -0.45 -20.74
C TYR A 448 -13.98 -1.00 -20.66
N ALA A 449 -13.84 -2.28 -20.96
CA ALA A 449 -12.56 -2.89 -21.28
C ALA A 449 -12.77 -3.96 -22.37
N SER A 450 -11.86 -4.00 -23.33
CA SER A 450 -11.92 -4.89 -24.47
C SER A 450 -10.53 -5.42 -24.85
N LEU A 451 -10.52 -6.56 -25.53
CA LEU A 451 -9.38 -7.08 -26.25
C LEU A 451 -9.83 -7.37 -27.69
N TRP A 452 -9.23 -6.70 -28.65
CA TRP A 452 -9.64 -6.75 -30.05
C TRP A 452 -8.43 -6.58 -31.00
N GLU A 453 -8.65 -6.88 -32.27
CA GLU A 453 -7.63 -6.80 -33.31
C GLU A 453 -7.68 -5.44 -34.03
N ALA A 454 -6.52 -4.84 -34.25
CA ALA A 454 -6.37 -3.53 -34.88
C ALA A 454 -5.07 -3.44 -35.71
N GLU A 455 -4.78 -4.47 -36.49
CA GLU A 455 -3.58 -4.70 -37.30
C GLU A 455 -3.30 -3.63 -38.36
N HIS A 456 -4.29 -2.79 -38.66
CA HIS A 456 -4.12 -1.66 -39.58
C HIS A 456 -3.41 -0.47 -38.93
N TRP A 457 -3.25 -0.40 -37.60
CA TRP A 457 -2.55 0.71 -36.94
C TRP A 457 -1.79 0.36 -35.66
N ALA A 458 -2.18 -0.69 -34.91
CA ALA A 458 -1.71 -0.90 -33.54
C ALA A 458 -0.18 -1.06 -33.42
N THR A 459 0.41 -1.96 -34.20
CA THR A 459 1.83 -2.30 -34.05
C THR A 459 2.64 -1.70 -35.20
N ARG A 460 3.59 -0.82 -34.84
CA ARG A 460 4.44 -0.07 -35.80
C ARG A 460 3.62 0.65 -36.87
N GLY A 461 2.50 1.28 -36.48
CA GLY A 461 1.63 1.99 -37.42
C GLY A 461 0.92 1.05 -38.41
N GLY A 462 0.72 -0.22 -38.05
CA GLY A 462 0.03 -1.22 -38.86
C GLY A 462 0.93 -2.05 -39.78
N LEU A 463 2.26 -1.90 -39.68
CA LEU A 463 3.22 -2.71 -40.45
C LEU A 463 3.27 -4.16 -39.98
N GLU A 464 3.13 -4.40 -38.67
CA GLU A 464 3.11 -5.76 -38.11
C GLU A 464 1.67 -6.23 -37.94
N LYS A 465 1.36 -7.38 -38.55
CA LYS A 465 0.02 -7.98 -38.55
C LYS A 465 -0.17 -8.99 -37.42
N THR A 466 -1.42 -9.30 -37.12
CA THR A 466 -1.74 -10.30 -36.09
C THR A 466 -1.36 -11.69 -36.59
N ASP A 467 -0.41 -12.34 -35.90
CA ASP A 467 -0.11 -13.76 -36.15
C ASP A 467 -1.14 -14.65 -35.44
N TRP A 468 -2.22 -14.98 -36.15
CA TRP A 468 -3.30 -15.80 -35.64
C TRP A 468 -2.88 -17.22 -35.22
N SER A 469 -1.69 -17.71 -35.61
CA SER A 469 -1.15 -18.97 -35.10
C SER A 469 -0.81 -18.90 -33.60
N LYS A 470 -0.74 -17.70 -33.03
CA LYS A 470 -0.49 -17.43 -31.59
C LYS A 470 -1.76 -17.25 -30.78
N ALA A 471 -2.93 -17.29 -31.42
CA ALA A 471 -4.21 -17.23 -30.72
C ALA A 471 -4.42 -18.49 -29.83
N PRO A 472 -5.17 -18.40 -28.72
CA PRO A 472 -5.86 -17.20 -28.24
C PRO A 472 -4.94 -16.23 -27.50
N PHE A 473 -5.03 -14.95 -27.85
CA PHE A 473 -4.43 -13.87 -27.08
C PHE A 473 -5.28 -13.65 -25.84
N THR A 474 -4.68 -13.55 -24.65
CA THR A 474 -5.44 -13.42 -23.40
C THR A 474 -4.85 -12.33 -22.50
N ALA A 475 -5.68 -11.38 -22.09
CA ALA A 475 -5.38 -10.37 -21.09
C ALA A 475 -6.19 -10.62 -19.81
N PHE A 476 -5.65 -10.21 -18.67
CA PHE A 476 -6.28 -10.43 -17.36
C PHE A 476 -6.52 -9.11 -16.63
N TYR A 477 -7.67 -9.03 -15.96
CA TYR A 477 -8.15 -7.90 -15.20
C TYR A 477 -8.48 -8.35 -13.77
N ARG A 478 -8.07 -7.57 -12.77
CA ARG A 478 -8.43 -7.77 -11.36
C ARG A 478 -8.51 -6.43 -10.64
N ASN A 479 -8.97 -6.44 -9.40
CA ASN A 479 -9.06 -5.24 -8.57
C ASN A 479 -9.76 -4.06 -9.28
N TYR A 480 -10.80 -4.37 -10.07
CA TYR A 480 -11.67 -3.36 -10.67
C TYR A 480 -12.34 -2.57 -9.56
N ASN A 481 -12.22 -1.25 -9.56
CA ASN A 481 -12.85 -0.38 -8.59
C ASN A 481 -13.26 0.93 -9.26
N VAL A 482 -14.48 1.38 -9.00
CA VAL A 482 -14.93 2.71 -9.41
C VAL A 482 -15.57 3.39 -8.22
N GLU A 483 -14.94 4.46 -7.76
CA GLU A 483 -15.53 5.41 -6.82
C GLU A 483 -15.97 6.63 -7.63
N GLY A 484 -17.25 6.70 -7.99
CA GLY A 484 -17.74 7.73 -8.90
C GLY A 484 -19.13 8.24 -8.53
N CYS A 485 -19.54 9.34 -9.17
CA CYS A 485 -20.89 9.82 -9.03
C CYS A 485 -21.81 9.02 -9.96
N VAL A 486 -22.62 8.14 -9.37
CA VAL A 486 -23.52 7.26 -10.12
C VAL A 486 -24.60 8.11 -10.76
N TRP A 487 -24.75 7.97 -12.07
CA TRP A 487 -25.82 8.59 -12.84
C TRP A 487 -27.00 7.64 -12.95
N ALA A 488 -28.15 8.03 -12.39
CA ALA A 488 -29.38 7.25 -12.46
C ALA A 488 -30.59 8.18 -12.48
N ASN A 489 -31.60 7.86 -13.29
CA ASN A 489 -32.86 8.61 -13.37
C ASN A 489 -32.68 10.13 -13.60
N GLY A 490 -31.72 10.50 -14.45
CA GLY A 490 -31.41 11.90 -14.78
C GLY A 490 -30.72 12.69 -13.66
N LYS A 491 -30.24 12.03 -12.60
CA LYS A 491 -29.56 12.66 -11.47
C LYS A 491 -28.21 12.01 -11.21
N SER A 492 -27.23 12.83 -10.84
CA SER A 492 -25.92 12.37 -10.37
C SER A 492 -25.91 12.25 -8.84
N SER A 493 -25.44 11.12 -8.33
CA SER A 493 -25.28 10.86 -6.89
C SER A 493 -23.82 10.60 -6.56
N CYS A 494 -23.17 11.56 -5.92
CA CYS A 494 -21.75 11.50 -5.58
C CYS A 494 -21.49 10.99 -4.16
N PRO A 495 -20.40 10.23 -3.92
CA PRO A 495 -19.91 9.96 -2.58
C PRO A 495 -19.61 11.26 -1.82
N ARG A 496 -20.00 11.34 -0.54
CA ARG A 496 -19.72 12.52 0.30
C ARG A 496 -18.21 12.61 0.59
N ASN A 497 -17.64 13.82 0.47
CA ASN A 497 -16.24 14.11 0.79
C ASN A 497 -15.21 13.25 0.03
N ALA A 498 -15.53 12.86 -1.21
CA ALA A 498 -14.66 12.02 -2.01
C ALA A 498 -13.35 12.77 -2.38
N PRO A 499 -12.16 12.31 -1.92
CA PRO A 499 -10.91 13.04 -2.14
C PRO A 499 -10.56 13.25 -3.62
N TRP A 500 -10.99 12.33 -4.49
CA TRP A 500 -10.73 12.39 -5.93
C TRP A 500 -11.49 13.54 -6.62
N PHE A 501 -12.60 14.02 -6.04
CA PHE A 501 -13.48 15.01 -6.67
C PHE A 501 -12.80 16.37 -6.84
N THR A 502 -11.83 16.70 -5.99
CA THR A 502 -11.02 17.92 -6.07
C THR A 502 -9.53 17.63 -6.29
N GLN A 503 -9.20 16.37 -6.58
CA GLN A 503 -7.81 15.94 -6.75
C GLN A 503 -7.13 16.70 -7.90
N LYS A 504 -5.90 17.12 -7.63
CA LYS A 504 -4.97 17.75 -8.57
C LYS A 504 -3.68 16.93 -8.61
N VAL A 505 -2.91 17.10 -9.68
CA VAL A 505 -1.52 16.66 -9.67
C VAL A 505 -0.76 17.60 -8.73
N ASP A 506 -0.15 17.04 -7.67
CA ASP A 506 0.67 17.81 -6.73
C ASP A 506 2.08 18.04 -7.31
N PRO A 507 2.92 18.91 -6.72
CA PRO A 507 4.24 19.22 -7.28
C PRO A 507 5.15 17.99 -7.46
N GLU A 508 4.98 16.95 -6.63
CA GLU A 508 5.73 15.70 -6.76
C GLU A 508 5.19 14.84 -7.92
N GLY A 509 3.87 14.76 -8.05
CA GLY A 509 3.17 14.16 -9.18
C GLY A 509 3.55 14.84 -10.50
N GLU A 510 3.74 16.16 -10.51
CA GLU A 510 4.21 16.90 -11.69
C GLU A 510 5.64 16.51 -12.08
N LYS A 511 6.54 16.36 -11.10
CA LYS A 511 7.91 15.88 -11.35
C LYS A 511 7.91 14.47 -11.92
N LYS A 512 7.10 13.57 -11.33
CA LYS A 512 6.94 12.19 -11.80
C LYS A 512 6.35 12.13 -13.20
N MET A 513 5.37 12.98 -13.48
CA MET A 513 4.81 13.12 -14.82
C MET A 513 5.85 13.61 -15.81
N LYS A 514 6.61 14.66 -15.50
CA LYS A 514 7.72 15.12 -16.35
C LYS A 514 8.79 14.03 -16.57
N TRP A 515 9.08 13.23 -15.56
CA TRP A 515 9.96 12.06 -15.71
C TRP A 515 9.39 11.04 -16.69
N ALA A 516 8.13 10.63 -16.51
CA ALA A 516 7.48 9.67 -17.40
C ALA A 516 7.45 10.19 -18.85
N GLN A 517 7.10 11.46 -19.00
CA GLN A 517 7.04 12.16 -20.28
C GLN A 517 8.40 12.28 -20.96
N SER A 518 9.46 12.64 -20.23
CA SER A 518 10.80 12.82 -20.80
C SER A 518 11.51 11.51 -21.14
N LYS A 519 11.21 10.42 -20.42
CA LYS A 519 11.93 9.14 -20.56
C LYS A 519 11.20 8.11 -21.40
N TYR A 520 9.86 8.15 -21.41
CA TYR A 520 9.08 7.05 -21.96
C TYR A 520 8.04 7.47 -23.00
N MET A 521 7.76 8.76 -23.16
CA MET A 521 6.82 9.21 -24.19
C MET A 521 7.43 9.04 -25.58
N VAL A 522 6.67 8.42 -26.48
CA VAL A 522 7.07 8.18 -27.87
C VAL A 522 6.28 9.00 -28.87
N TYR A 523 5.07 9.45 -28.51
CA TYR A 523 4.26 10.34 -29.32
C TYR A 523 3.47 11.31 -28.45
N ASN A 524 3.35 12.55 -28.92
CA ASN A 524 2.54 13.60 -28.29
C ASN A 524 1.89 14.48 -29.35
N TYR A 525 0.56 14.44 -29.42
CA TYR A 525 -0.21 15.29 -30.33
C TYR A 525 0.12 16.79 -30.18
N CYS A 526 0.43 17.25 -28.94
CA CYS A 526 0.80 18.64 -28.67
C CYS A 526 2.12 19.09 -29.32
N THR A 527 2.93 18.16 -29.82
CA THR A 527 4.19 18.45 -30.51
C THR A 527 4.17 18.04 -31.99
N ASP A 528 3.08 17.41 -32.45
CA ASP A 528 2.96 16.96 -33.84
C ASP A 528 2.51 18.11 -34.75
N LYS A 529 3.50 18.87 -35.22
CA LYS A 529 3.30 19.95 -36.19
C LYS A 529 2.89 19.44 -37.58
N ARG A 530 3.11 18.17 -37.90
CA ARG A 530 2.70 17.59 -39.20
C ARG A 530 1.19 17.35 -39.20
N ARG A 531 0.65 16.85 -38.09
CA ARG A 531 -0.79 16.68 -37.91
C ARG A 531 -1.52 18.01 -37.74
N PHE A 532 -0.88 18.97 -37.05
CA PHE A 532 -1.46 20.30 -36.78
C PHE A 532 -0.67 21.45 -37.45
N PRO A 533 -0.66 21.55 -38.79
CA PRO A 533 0.14 22.55 -39.51
C PRO A 533 -0.32 23.99 -39.28
N LYS A 534 -1.58 24.18 -38.83
CA LYS A 534 -2.18 25.50 -38.54
C LYS A 534 -2.03 25.95 -37.08
N GLY A 535 -1.28 25.20 -36.27
CA GLY A 535 -1.13 25.43 -34.83
C GLY A 535 -1.71 24.27 -34.03
N VAL A 536 -1.02 23.93 -32.94
CA VAL A 536 -1.42 22.84 -32.03
C VAL A 536 -2.68 23.21 -31.24
N PRO A 537 -3.46 22.23 -30.77
CA PRO A 537 -4.68 22.51 -30.00
C PRO A 537 -4.43 23.43 -28.80
N ALA A 538 -5.36 24.35 -28.52
CA ALA A 538 -5.22 25.35 -27.45
C ALA A 538 -5.03 24.75 -26.04
N VAL A 539 -5.37 23.48 -25.83
CA VAL A 539 -5.11 22.76 -24.57
C VAL A 539 -3.62 22.44 -24.34
N CYS A 540 -2.80 22.55 -25.39
CA CYS A 540 -1.36 22.31 -25.35
C CYS A 540 -0.53 23.54 -24.98
N THR A 541 -1.16 24.73 -24.98
CA THR A 541 -0.57 26.03 -24.67
C THR A 541 -1.13 26.55 -23.36
#